data_AF-A0A2V5KB23-F1
#
_entry.id   AF-A0A2V5KB23-F1
#
_cell.length_a   1.000
_cell.length_b   1.000
_cell.length_c   1.000
_cell.angle_alpha   90.00
_cell.angle_beta   90.00
_cell.angle_gamma   90.00
#
_symmetry.space_group_name_H-M   'P 1'
#
loop_
_entity.id
_entity.type
_entity.pdbx_description
1 polymer ?
#
loop_
_entity_poly.entity_id
_entity_poly.type
_entity_poly.pdbx_seq_one_letter_code
_entity_poly.pdbx_strand_id
1 'polypeptide(L)'
;MTDGHNDEKLKLERAAVRDFIRLYNARHDVKLRLLYQHDRPDAVLQTSRGGKLGVEITHLFYDAAEAKALLGRPDGTVSGPVTLAHLIAQLNELVRRKESKRQAYDPAYPISLLIRNSSPTFRLTEIWAAREHIHKPNDVFVDTWFLTRDGTPDWKLVNLDDI
;
A
#
# COMPACT_ATOMS: atom_id res chain seq x y z
N MET A 1 -22.55 -15.41 7.75
CA MET A 1 -22.22 -14.86 6.42
C MET A 1 -21.08 -13.83 6.56
N THR A 2 -19.91 -14.26 7.04
CA THR A 2 -18.77 -13.38 7.38
C THR A 2 -17.46 -13.79 6.69
N ASP A 3 -17.41 -14.96 6.06
CA ASP A 3 -16.16 -15.54 5.55
C ASP A 3 -15.71 -14.94 4.20
N GLY A 4 -16.65 -14.57 3.32
CA GLY A 4 -16.29 -14.08 1.98
C GLY A 4 -15.53 -12.76 1.97
N HIS A 5 -15.76 -11.89 2.97
CA HIS A 5 -15.14 -10.55 3.01
C HIS A 5 -13.69 -10.59 3.54
N ASN A 6 -13.39 -11.53 4.43
CA ASN A 6 -12.02 -11.77 4.89
C ASN A 6 -11.15 -12.38 3.78
N ASP A 7 -11.73 -13.29 2.98
CA ASP A 7 -11.01 -13.94 1.88
C ASP A 7 -10.60 -12.97 0.77
N GLU A 8 -11.47 -12.01 0.42
CA GLU A 8 -11.17 -10.98 -0.58
C GLU A 8 -10.04 -10.05 -0.14
N LYS A 9 -10.12 -9.55 1.10
CA LYS A 9 -9.08 -8.71 1.70
C LYS A 9 -7.73 -9.44 1.70
N LEU A 10 -7.72 -10.70 2.16
CA LEU A 10 -6.50 -11.51 2.21
C LEU A 10 -5.92 -11.78 0.82
N LYS A 11 -6.76 -11.97 -0.21
CA LYS A 11 -6.31 -12.11 -1.61
C LYS A 11 -5.65 -10.82 -2.11
N LEU A 12 -6.21 -9.66 -1.80
CA LEU A 12 -5.62 -8.37 -2.18
C LEU A 12 -4.27 -8.15 -1.51
N GLU A 13 -4.15 -8.45 -0.23
CA GLU A 13 -2.89 -8.37 0.53
C GLU A 13 -1.84 -9.34 -0.01
N ARG A 14 -2.23 -10.60 -0.27
CA ARG A 14 -1.35 -11.61 -0.90
C ARG A 14 -0.79 -11.11 -2.24
N ALA A 15 -1.65 -10.54 -3.07
CA ALA A 15 -1.23 -9.98 -4.35
C ALA A 15 -0.26 -8.81 -4.15
N ALA A 16 -0.56 -7.88 -3.23
CA ALA A 16 0.29 -6.74 -2.93
C ALA A 16 1.69 -7.17 -2.45
N VAL A 17 1.76 -8.10 -1.50
CA VAL A 17 3.04 -8.62 -0.96
C VAL A 17 3.87 -9.30 -2.03
N ARG A 18 3.24 -10.12 -2.87
CA ARG A 18 3.93 -10.81 -3.97
C ARG A 18 4.56 -9.80 -4.94
N ASP A 19 3.79 -8.81 -5.37
CA ASP A 19 4.27 -7.78 -6.29
C ASP A 19 5.35 -6.90 -5.65
N PHE A 20 5.19 -6.55 -4.37
CA PHE A 20 6.20 -5.86 -3.59
C PHE A 20 7.53 -6.62 -3.54
N ILE A 21 7.52 -7.88 -3.08
CA ILE A 21 8.74 -8.70 -2.95
C ILE A 21 9.43 -8.84 -4.31
N ARG A 22 8.66 -9.12 -5.38
CA ARG A 22 9.21 -9.26 -6.73
C ARG A 22 9.92 -7.99 -7.19
N LEU A 23 9.29 -6.83 -7.05
CA LEU A 23 9.83 -5.55 -7.50
C LEU A 23 10.98 -5.07 -6.63
N TYR A 24 10.89 -5.23 -5.31
CA TYR A 24 11.95 -4.91 -4.37
C TYR A 24 13.19 -5.75 -4.65
N ASN A 25 13.05 -7.06 -4.77
CA ASN A 25 14.17 -7.97 -5.01
C ASN A 25 14.86 -7.76 -6.36
N ALA A 26 14.16 -7.16 -7.34
CA ALA A 26 14.77 -6.82 -8.61
C ALA A 26 15.76 -5.65 -8.51
N ARG A 27 15.68 -4.81 -7.47
CA ARG A 27 16.44 -3.55 -7.34
C ARG A 27 17.35 -3.47 -6.12
N HIS A 28 17.12 -4.29 -5.10
CA HIS A 28 17.86 -4.25 -3.84
C HIS A 28 18.70 -5.51 -3.64
N ASP A 29 19.92 -5.38 -3.11
CA ASP A 29 20.82 -6.53 -2.87
C ASP A 29 20.32 -7.43 -1.73
N VAL A 30 19.81 -6.84 -0.66
CA VAL A 30 19.22 -7.57 0.47
C VAL A 30 17.84 -8.05 0.05
N LYS A 31 17.71 -9.32 -0.31
CA LYS A 31 16.45 -9.88 -0.80
C LYS A 31 15.47 -10.13 0.34
N LEU A 32 14.19 -10.01 0.05
CA LEU A 32 13.08 -10.33 0.94
C LEU A 32 12.44 -11.66 0.52
N ARG A 33 12.01 -12.45 1.50
CA ARG A 33 11.11 -13.60 1.30
C ARG A 33 9.95 -13.52 2.28
N LEU A 34 8.78 -13.95 1.85
CA LEU A 34 7.62 -14.06 2.74
C LEU A 34 7.87 -15.17 3.78
N LEU A 35 7.68 -14.85 5.07
CA LEU A 35 7.63 -15.85 6.13
C LEU A 35 6.19 -16.31 6.37
N TYR A 36 5.31 -15.37 6.70
CA TYR A 36 3.90 -15.62 6.97
C TYR A 36 3.09 -14.32 6.87
N GLN A 37 1.77 -14.46 6.84
CA GLN A 37 0.81 -13.36 6.98
C GLN A 37 0.00 -13.53 8.27
N HIS A 38 -0.38 -12.42 8.87
CA HIS A 38 -1.10 -12.33 10.15
C HIS A 38 -1.88 -11.00 10.16
N ASP A 39 -2.76 -10.75 11.12
CA ASP A 39 -3.57 -9.52 11.16
C ASP A 39 -2.77 -8.25 11.51
N ARG A 40 -1.62 -8.39 12.18
CA ARG A 40 -0.71 -7.30 12.60
C ARG A 40 0.75 -7.78 12.75
N PRO A 41 1.69 -7.31 11.91
CA PRO A 41 1.44 -6.67 10.61
C PRO A 41 0.85 -7.66 9.60
N ASP A 42 0.26 -7.13 8.52
CA ASP A 42 -0.40 -7.92 7.47
C ASP A 42 0.52 -8.98 6.82
N ALA A 43 1.83 -8.73 6.79
CA ALA A 43 2.84 -9.70 6.40
C ALA A 43 4.13 -9.56 7.21
N VAL A 44 4.83 -10.68 7.39
CA VAL A 44 6.19 -10.70 7.94
C VAL A 44 7.12 -11.31 6.92
N LEU A 45 8.17 -10.56 6.59
CA LEU A 45 9.20 -10.92 5.65
C LEU A 45 10.49 -11.25 6.39
N GLN A 46 11.35 -12.05 5.76
CA GLN A 46 12.73 -12.21 6.17
C GLN A 46 13.67 -11.63 5.13
N THR A 47 14.66 -10.89 5.58
CA THR A 47 15.78 -10.46 4.75
C THR A 47 16.71 -11.64 4.47
N SER A 48 17.48 -11.60 3.38
CA SER A 48 18.51 -12.60 3.08
C SER A 48 19.62 -12.67 4.13
N ARG A 49 19.69 -11.68 5.04
CA ARG A 49 20.59 -11.62 6.20
C ARG A 49 19.96 -12.21 7.48
N GLY A 50 18.74 -12.73 7.40
CA GLY A 50 18.05 -13.40 8.52
C GLY A 50 17.15 -12.49 9.38
N GLY A 51 17.21 -11.16 9.19
CA GLY A 51 16.39 -10.19 9.93
C GLY A 51 14.91 -10.25 9.53
N LYS A 52 14.02 -9.90 10.45
CA LYS A 52 12.57 -9.81 10.19
C LYS A 52 12.17 -8.38 9.85
N LEU A 53 11.23 -8.26 8.93
CA LEU A 53 10.58 -6.99 8.56
C LEU A 53 9.08 -7.20 8.52
N GLY A 54 8.34 -6.43 9.31
CA GLY A 54 6.90 -6.34 9.21
C GLY A 54 6.48 -5.49 8.02
N VAL A 55 5.39 -5.83 7.37
CA VAL A 55 4.79 -5.02 6.31
C VAL A 55 3.32 -4.84 6.63
N GLU A 56 2.94 -3.59 6.93
CA GLU A 56 1.56 -3.17 7.01
C GLU A 56 1.08 -2.81 5.60
N ILE A 57 -0.09 -3.28 5.20
CA ILE A 57 -0.61 -3.11 3.85
C ILE A 57 -1.87 -2.24 3.90
N THR A 58 -1.98 -1.33 2.93
CA THR A 58 -3.22 -0.62 2.67
C THR A 58 -3.43 -0.43 1.18
N HIS A 59 -4.69 -0.27 0.81
CA HIS A 59 -5.09 -0.04 -0.57
C HIS A 59 -5.63 1.39 -0.67
N LEU A 60 -5.03 2.17 -1.55
CA LEU A 60 -5.52 3.49 -1.93
C LEU A 60 -6.55 3.30 -3.04
N PHE A 61 -7.76 3.80 -2.78
CA PHE A 61 -8.83 3.93 -3.74
C PHE A 61 -9.14 5.41 -3.93
N TYR A 62 -9.64 5.78 -5.11
CA TYR A 62 -10.14 7.12 -5.37
C TYR A 62 -11.32 7.42 -4.45
N ASP A 63 -12.31 6.53 -4.40
CA ASP A 63 -13.49 6.65 -3.56
C ASP A 63 -14.04 5.29 -3.11
N ALA A 64 -15.15 5.32 -2.37
CA ALA A 64 -15.83 4.12 -1.91
C ALA A 64 -16.48 3.32 -3.05
N ALA A 65 -16.85 3.96 -4.16
CA ALA A 65 -17.45 3.28 -5.30
C ALA A 65 -16.40 2.41 -6.02
N GLU A 66 -15.19 2.96 -6.24
CA GLU A 66 -14.04 2.23 -6.78
C GLU A 66 -13.64 1.06 -5.87
N ALA A 67 -13.59 1.29 -4.56
CA ALA A 67 -13.31 0.24 -3.59
C ALA A 67 -14.32 -0.91 -3.68
N LYS A 68 -15.62 -0.60 -3.73
CA LYS A 68 -16.69 -1.60 -3.84
C LYS A 68 -16.63 -2.34 -5.17
N ALA A 69 -16.42 -1.64 -6.30
CA ALA A 69 -16.31 -2.26 -7.62
C ALA A 69 -15.15 -3.27 -7.69
N LEU A 70 -13.99 -2.91 -7.12
CA LEU A 70 -12.83 -3.79 -7.06
C LEU A 70 -13.03 -4.99 -6.13
N LEU A 71 -13.88 -4.83 -5.09
CA LEU A 71 -14.32 -5.90 -4.20
C LEU A 71 -15.57 -6.65 -4.70
N GLY A 72 -15.90 -6.55 -6.00
CA GLY A 72 -16.99 -7.33 -6.60
C GLY A 72 -18.40 -6.91 -6.20
N ARG A 73 -18.57 -5.69 -5.68
CA ARG A 73 -19.87 -5.10 -5.27
C ARG A 73 -20.18 -3.87 -6.12
N PRO A 74 -20.73 -4.02 -7.34
CA PRO A 74 -20.92 -2.91 -8.27
C PRO A 74 -22.16 -2.06 -7.96
N ASP A 75 -22.26 -1.51 -6.75
CA ASP A 75 -23.37 -0.63 -6.33
C ASP A 75 -22.86 0.78 -6.00
N GLY A 76 -22.21 1.42 -6.98
CA GLY A 76 -21.73 2.79 -6.82
C GLY A 76 -21.35 3.44 -8.14
N THR A 77 -21.92 4.61 -8.40
CA THR A 77 -21.41 5.57 -9.38
C THR A 77 -20.38 6.47 -8.70
N VAL A 78 -19.21 6.67 -9.33
CA VAL A 78 -18.25 7.71 -8.91
C VAL A 78 -19.00 9.05 -8.93
N SER A 79 -19.12 9.68 -7.77
CA SER A 79 -19.88 10.92 -7.62
C SER A 79 -18.93 12.12 -7.64
N GLY A 80 -18.99 12.91 -8.71
CA GLY A 80 -18.27 14.18 -8.83
C GLY A 80 -17.03 14.13 -9.72
N PRO A 81 -16.36 15.28 -9.92
CA PRO A 81 -15.17 15.37 -10.76
C PRO A 81 -14.01 14.60 -10.13
N VAL A 82 -13.34 13.80 -10.96
CA VAL A 82 -12.13 13.09 -10.53
C VAL A 82 -10.95 14.05 -10.51
N THR A 83 -10.37 14.29 -9.32
CA THR A 83 -9.25 15.25 -9.16
C THR A 83 -8.05 14.63 -8.45
N LEU A 84 -6.84 15.02 -8.88
CA LEU A 84 -5.60 14.55 -8.25
C LEU A 84 -5.55 14.97 -6.77
N ALA A 85 -5.98 16.20 -6.46
CA ALA A 85 -6.04 16.70 -5.09
C ALA A 85 -6.88 15.80 -4.17
N HIS A 86 -7.99 15.25 -4.66
CA HIS A 86 -8.80 14.30 -3.89
C HIS A 86 -8.04 13.01 -3.62
N LEU A 87 -7.38 12.43 -4.62
CA LEU A 87 -6.58 11.21 -4.44
C LEU A 87 -5.45 11.42 -3.43
N ILE A 88 -4.74 12.55 -3.52
CA ILE A 88 -3.67 12.91 -2.58
C ILE A 88 -4.21 13.09 -1.16
N ALA A 89 -5.40 13.69 -1.00
CA ALA A 89 -6.05 13.77 0.30
C ALA A 89 -6.38 12.38 0.89
N GLN A 90 -6.88 11.44 0.06
CA GLN A 90 -7.12 10.05 0.49
C GLN A 90 -5.82 9.34 0.88
N LEU A 91 -4.75 9.51 0.09
CA LEU A 91 -3.42 8.97 0.38
C LEU A 91 -2.92 9.46 1.74
N ASN A 92 -2.95 10.78 1.96
CA ASN A 92 -2.48 11.39 3.19
C ASN A 92 -3.28 10.91 4.41
N GLU A 93 -4.59 10.80 4.28
CA GLU A 93 -5.45 10.26 5.34
C GLU A 93 -5.14 8.79 5.65
N LEU A 94 -4.86 7.97 4.62
CA LEU A 94 -4.44 6.58 4.82
C LEU A 94 -3.12 6.48 5.57
N VAL A 95 -2.11 7.28 5.20
CA VAL A 95 -0.81 7.30 5.89
C VAL A 95 -1.01 7.64 7.37
N ARG A 96 -1.68 8.77 7.67
CA ARG A 96 -1.92 9.20 9.07
C ARG A 96 -2.65 8.17 9.91
N ARG A 97 -3.65 7.51 9.35
CA ARG A 97 -4.37 6.41 10.03
C ARG A 97 -3.44 5.25 10.36
N LYS A 98 -2.54 4.88 9.45
CA LYS A 98 -1.59 3.77 9.65
C LYS A 98 -0.50 4.15 10.65
N GLU A 99 0.01 5.39 10.61
CA GLU A 99 0.94 5.92 11.61
C GLU A 99 0.34 5.85 13.02
N SER A 100 -0.87 6.39 13.22
CA SER A 100 -1.55 6.37 14.51
C SER A 100 -1.76 4.94 15.03
N LYS A 101 -2.17 4.00 14.17
CA LYS A 101 -2.30 2.59 14.54
C LYS A 101 -0.97 1.94 14.89
N ARG A 102 0.09 2.28 14.17
CA ARG A 102 1.42 1.72 14.38
C ARG A 102 2.05 2.23 15.67
N GLN A 103 1.86 3.50 16.02
CA GLN A 103 2.30 4.08 17.30
C GLN A 103 1.60 3.46 18.52
N ALA A 104 0.40 2.89 18.34
CA ALA A 104 -0.35 2.28 19.43
C ALA A 104 0.22 0.94 19.95
N TYR A 105 1.30 0.42 19.35
CA TYR A 105 1.97 -0.80 19.81
C TYR A 105 3.47 -0.78 19.54
N ASP A 106 4.23 -1.53 20.35
CA ASP A 106 5.66 -1.75 20.15
C ASP A 106 5.89 -3.12 19.47
N PRO A 107 6.51 -3.20 18.28
CA PRO A 107 6.64 -4.45 17.57
C PRO A 107 7.96 -5.13 17.90
N ALA A 108 7.97 -6.45 17.81
CA ALA A 108 9.19 -7.23 17.99
C ALA A 108 10.22 -7.05 16.85
N TYR A 109 9.89 -6.31 15.78
CA TYR A 109 10.74 -6.07 14.61
C TYR A 109 10.29 -4.80 13.87
N PRO A 110 11.15 -4.16 13.07
CA PRO A 110 10.80 -2.97 12.32
C PRO A 110 9.66 -3.22 11.33
N ILE A 111 8.88 -2.18 11.02
CA ILE A 111 7.72 -2.28 10.12
C ILE A 111 7.84 -1.26 9.00
N SER A 112 7.65 -1.69 7.76
CA SER A 112 7.42 -0.82 6.61
C SER A 112 5.93 -0.73 6.30
N LEU A 113 5.52 0.37 5.67
CA LEU A 113 4.17 0.52 5.12
C LEU A 113 4.20 0.24 3.62
N LEU A 114 3.25 -0.55 3.12
CA LEU A 114 3.01 -0.78 1.70
C LEU A 114 1.63 -0.24 1.31
N ILE A 115 1.63 0.80 0.49
CA ILE A 115 0.42 1.41 -0.05
C ILE A 115 0.28 0.97 -1.50
N ARG A 116 -0.77 0.19 -1.78
CA ARG A 116 -1.11 -0.21 -3.15
C ARG A 116 -2.13 0.77 -3.72
N ASN A 117 -1.73 1.52 -4.74
CA ASN A 117 -2.65 2.33 -5.53
C ASN A 117 -3.50 1.43 -6.41
N SER A 118 -4.75 1.22 -5.99
CA SER A 118 -5.74 0.47 -6.73
C SER A 118 -6.47 1.34 -7.76
N SER A 119 -6.35 2.67 -7.67
CA SER A 119 -6.97 3.57 -8.64
C SER A 119 -6.17 3.62 -9.93
N PRO A 120 -6.80 3.36 -11.10
CA PRO A 120 -6.15 3.50 -12.40
C PRO A 120 -6.13 4.96 -12.88
N THR A 121 -6.69 5.90 -12.12
CA THR A 121 -7.09 7.21 -12.65
C THR A 121 -5.91 8.14 -12.89
N PHE A 122 -4.92 8.14 -12.01
CA PHE A 122 -3.77 9.03 -12.07
C PHE A 122 -2.49 8.24 -12.25
N ARG A 123 -1.64 8.70 -13.15
CA ARG A 123 -0.34 8.12 -13.43
C ARG A 123 0.67 8.47 -12.35
N LEU A 124 1.72 7.66 -12.23
CA LEU A 124 2.83 7.93 -11.32
C LEU A 124 3.46 9.31 -11.57
N THR A 125 3.58 9.74 -12.82
CA THR A 125 4.12 11.07 -13.17
C THR A 125 3.29 12.23 -12.60
N GLU A 126 1.96 12.07 -12.53
CA GLU A 126 1.06 13.08 -11.98
C GLU A 126 1.18 13.12 -10.45
N ILE A 127 1.24 11.95 -9.81
CA ILE A 127 1.46 11.83 -8.35
C ILE A 127 2.82 12.43 -7.97
N TRP A 128 3.87 12.16 -8.75
CA TRP A 128 5.20 12.73 -8.56
C TRP A 128 5.21 14.25 -8.68
N ALA A 129 4.47 14.81 -9.63
CA ALA A 129 4.33 16.26 -9.77
C ALA A 129 3.67 16.90 -8.54
N ALA A 130 2.84 16.13 -7.80
CA ALA A 130 2.17 16.57 -6.59
C ALA A 130 2.91 16.22 -5.29
N ARG A 131 4.16 15.73 -5.34
CA ARG A 131 4.93 15.26 -4.18
C ARG A 131 4.96 16.19 -2.96
N GLU A 132 5.01 17.51 -3.19
CA GLU A 132 5.07 18.52 -2.13
C GLU A 132 3.78 18.55 -1.28
N HIS A 133 2.70 17.93 -1.78
CA HIS A 133 1.41 17.81 -1.08
C HIS A 133 1.22 16.43 -0.44
N ILE A 134 2.18 15.51 -0.61
CA ILE A 134 2.10 14.16 -0.05
C ILE A 134 2.65 14.20 1.37
N HIS A 135 1.84 13.73 2.32
CA HIS A 135 2.23 13.58 3.71
C HIS A 135 3.31 12.50 3.80
N LYS A 136 4.55 12.92 4.08
CA LYS A 136 5.64 12.01 4.38
C LYS A 136 5.41 11.42 5.78
N PRO A 137 5.40 10.09 5.93
CA PRO A 137 5.21 9.48 7.23
C PRO A 137 6.33 9.89 8.19
N ASN A 138 5.96 10.21 9.42
CA ASN A 138 6.85 10.35 10.55
C ASN A 138 7.54 9.00 10.78
N ASP A 139 8.79 8.99 11.28
CA ASP A 139 9.76 7.86 11.41
C ASP A 139 9.28 6.54 12.10
N VAL A 140 7.98 6.39 12.28
CA VAL A 140 7.21 5.24 12.75
C VAL A 140 7.33 4.01 11.85
N PHE A 141 7.50 4.20 10.54
CA PHE A 141 7.78 3.15 9.57
C PHE A 141 9.22 3.28 9.07
N VAL A 142 9.88 2.15 8.80
CA VAL A 142 11.26 2.15 8.25
C VAL A 142 11.28 2.69 6.83
N ASP A 143 10.29 2.29 6.04
CA ASP A 143 10.09 2.75 4.66
C ASP A 143 8.59 2.82 4.39
N THR A 144 8.18 3.72 3.50
CA THR A 144 6.83 3.73 2.96
C THR A 144 6.83 3.49 1.46
N TRP A 145 6.46 2.29 1.07
CA TRP A 145 6.45 1.85 -0.32
C TRP A 145 5.11 2.14 -1.00
N PHE A 146 5.16 2.68 -2.21
CA PHE A 146 3.99 2.91 -3.06
C PHE A 146 4.04 2.02 -4.30
N LEU A 147 3.08 1.11 -4.37
CA LEU A 147 2.90 0.17 -5.46
C LEU A 147 1.82 0.72 -6.39
N THR A 148 2.19 1.15 -7.60
CA THR A 148 1.27 1.82 -8.54
C THR A 148 1.50 1.41 -9.99
N ARG A 149 0.59 1.80 -10.87
CA ARG A 149 0.70 1.62 -12.32
C ARG A 149 0.95 2.97 -12.98
N ASP A 150 1.63 2.96 -14.12
CA ASP A 150 1.92 4.17 -14.89
C ASP A 150 1.51 3.97 -16.35
N GLY A 151 0.20 4.00 -16.61
CA GLY A 151 -0.38 3.81 -17.94
C GLY A 151 -0.19 2.42 -18.56
N THR A 152 0.40 1.48 -17.81
CA THR A 152 0.66 0.09 -18.23
C THR A 152 0.13 -0.88 -17.18
N PRO A 153 -0.14 -2.16 -17.52
CA PRO A 153 -0.59 -3.15 -16.54
C PRO A 153 0.48 -3.48 -15.48
N ASP A 154 1.74 -3.17 -15.78
CA ASP A 154 2.88 -3.48 -14.94
C ASP A 154 2.92 -2.61 -13.69
N TRP A 155 3.07 -3.27 -12.56
CA TRP A 155 3.31 -2.60 -11.29
C TRP A 155 4.70 -1.97 -11.24
N LYS A 156 4.74 -0.75 -10.72
CA LYS A 156 5.94 0.00 -10.33
C LYS A 156 5.96 0.13 -8.81
N LEU A 157 7.15 0.01 -8.24
CA LEU A 157 7.41 0.23 -6.83
C LEU A 157 8.27 1.49 -6.71
N VAL A 158 7.84 2.43 -5.88
CA VAL A 158 8.62 3.61 -5.49
C VAL A 158 8.59 3.75 -3.97
N ASN A 159 9.64 4.31 -3.38
CA ASN A 159 9.59 4.72 -1.99
C ASN A 159 8.94 6.12 -1.94
N LEU A 160 7.92 6.32 -1.10
CA LEU A 160 7.29 7.63 -0.91
C LEU A 160 8.22 8.64 -0.27
N ASP A 161 9.25 8.18 0.44
CA ASP A 161 10.22 9.07 1.05
C ASP A 161 11.12 9.71 -0.04
N ASP A 162 11.34 8.97 -1.14
CA ASP A 162 12.10 9.39 -2.32
C ASP A 162 11.31 10.22 -3.34
N ILE A 163 9.97 10.27 -3.21
CA ILE A 163 9.14 11.07 -4.12
C ILE A 163 9.01 12.52 -3.68
#